data_AF-A0A2I0CNI0-F1
#
_entry.id   AF-A0A2I0CNI0-F1
#
_cell.length_a   1.000
_cell.length_b   1.000
_cell.length_c   1.000
_cell.angle_alpha   90.00
_cell.angle_beta   90.00
_cell.angle_gamma   90.00
#
_symmetry.space_group_name_H-M   'P 1'
#
loop_
_entity.id
_entity.type
_entity.pdbx_description
1 polymer ?
#
loop_
_entity_poly.entity_id
_entity_poly.type
_entity_poly.pdbx_seq_one_letter_code
_entity_poly.pdbx_strand_id
1 'polypeptide(L)'
;MVSPLPFRLWLFDLQGVLQATSEKDAQISRHLLQQLQQQGIAWGWLSDQPGVQSLALLETLAQNGLQPRAGVAGTVAWPAPHSCWQALQQAQAESCRQTLVISATPLLSQSARAAGLWCIGLARHAQADRHWLSLDKQRQHDRRSQATLAHYAAGCHSVVEQLADLPGSLHDLAQRLQRGEQP
;
A
#
# COMPACT_ATOMS: atom_id res chain seq x y z
N MET A 1 -2.39 6.41 26.51
CA MET A 1 -1.29 6.02 25.60
C MET A 1 -1.90 5.14 24.52
N VAL A 2 -1.85 5.56 23.25
CA VAL A 2 -2.33 4.72 22.15
C VAL A 2 -1.33 3.58 21.99
N SER A 3 -1.78 2.32 22.12
CA SER A 3 -0.90 1.17 21.88
C SER A 3 -0.31 1.26 20.47
N PRO A 4 0.99 0.98 20.28
CA PRO A 4 1.59 1.02 18.96
C PRO A 4 0.85 0.05 18.03
N LEU A 5 0.65 0.46 16.77
CA LEU A 5 0.04 -0.40 15.76
C LEU A 5 0.84 -1.72 15.68
N PRO A 6 0.16 -2.87 15.59
CA PRO A 6 0.83 -4.16 15.69
C PRO A 6 1.53 -4.59 14.39
N PHE A 7 1.41 -3.79 13.33
CA PHE A 7 2.06 -4.02 12.04
C PHE A 7 3.51 -3.53 12.08
N ARG A 8 4.44 -4.43 11.76
CA ARG A 8 5.90 -4.19 11.82
C ARG A 8 6.51 -3.96 10.44
N LEU A 9 5.83 -4.39 9.39
CA LEU A 9 6.22 -4.16 8.00
C LEU A 9 5.04 -3.67 7.19
N TRP A 10 5.25 -2.60 6.42
CA TRP A 10 4.27 -2.07 5.48
C TRP A 10 4.82 -2.13 4.06
N LEU A 11 4.08 -2.77 3.16
CA LEU A 11 4.44 -2.88 1.76
C LEU A 11 3.48 -2.03 0.93
N PHE A 12 4.04 -1.16 0.09
CA PHE A 12 3.26 -0.23 -0.70
C PHE A 12 3.31 -0.60 -2.19
N ASP A 13 2.17 -0.51 -2.85
CA ASP A 13 2.10 -0.44 -4.32
C ASP A 13 2.87 0.78 -4.82
N LEU A 14 3.97 0.56 -5.54
CA LEU A 14 4.85 1.64 -5.95
C LEU A 14 4.14 2.60 -6.91
N GLN A 15 3.46 2.08 -7.94
CA GLN A 15 2.81 2.90 -8.96
C GLN A 15 1.52 3.53 -8.43
N GLY A 16 0.70 2.71 -7.77
CA GLY A 16 -0.64 3.11 -7.39
C GLY A 16 -0.71 3.99 -6.15
N VAL A 17 0.31 3.92 -5.29
CA VAL A 17 0.31 4.58 -3.97
C VAL A 17 1.48 5.55 -3.80
N LEU A 18 2.73 5.11 -4.01
CA LEU A 18 3.90 5.96 -3.75
C LEU A 18 4.22 6.93 -4.89
N GLN A 19 3.98 6.51 -6.13
CA GLN A 19 4.18 7.35 -7.31
C GLN A 19 3.00 8.31 -7.47
N ALA A 20 3.08 9.39 -6.71
CA ALA A 20 2.09 10.45 -6.69
C ALA A 20 1.95 11.14 -8.06
N THR A 21 0.71 11.54 -8.36
CA THR A 21 0.37 12.36 -9.54
C THR A 21 0.16 13.83 -9.22
N SER A 22 0.26 14.20 -7.94
CA SER A 22 0.22 15.58 -7.47
C SER A 22 1.23 15.80 -6.34
N GLU A 23 1.71 17.04 -6.16
CA GLU A 23 2.62 17.38 -5.05
C GLU A 23 1.98 17.11 -3.69
N LYS A 24 0.66 17.31 -3.57
CA LYS A 24 -0.09 17.04 -2.35
C LYS A 24 -0.03 15.55 -1.98
N ASP A 25 -0.27 14.67 -2.93
CA ASP A 25 -0.19 13.22 -2.68
C ASP A 25 1.26 12.80 -2.39
N ALA A 26 2.25 13.40 -3.07
CA ALA A 26 3.67 13.15 -2.81
C ALA A 26 4.06 13.54 -1.38
N GLN A 27 3.56 14.67 -0.88
CA GLN A 27 3.78 15.12 0.49
C GLN A 27 3.13 14.19 1.52
N ILE A 28 1.91 13.71 1.26
CA ILE A 28 1.23 12.75 2.12
C ILE A 28 2.03 11.44 2.22
N SER A 29 2.44 10.87 1.08
CA SER A 29 3.25 9.65 1.06
C SER A 29 4.57 9.83 1.79
N ARG A 30 5.30 10.93 1.53
CA ARG A 30 6.56 11.24 2.24
C ARG A 30 6.36 11.37 3.75
N HIS A 31 5.32 12.09 4.19
CA HIS A 31 5.03 12.26 5.62
C HIS A 31 4.72 10.93 6.30
N LEU A 32 3.91 10.07 5.65
CA LEU A 32 3.61 8.74 6.16
C LEU A 32 4.87 7.89 6.32
N LEU A 33 5.74 7.85 5.29
CA LEU A 33 7.00 7.11 5.36
C LEU A 33 7.94 7.63 6.45
N GLN A 34 8.01 8.95 6.65
CA GLN A 34 8.75 9.56 7.75
C GLN A 34 8.20 9.13 9.11
N GLN A 35 6.87 9.10 9.28
CA GLN A 35 6.23 8.62 10.51
C GLN A 35 6.54 7.15 10.77
N LEU A 36 6.47 6.28 9.76
CA LEU A 36 6.83 4.87 9.91
C LEU A 36 8.28 4.71 10.37
N GLN A 37 9.21 5.44 9.75
CA GLN A 37 10.62 5.42 10.12
C GLN A 37 10.86 5.92 11.56
N GLN A 38 10.19 7.00 11.98
CA GLN A 38 10.27 7.52 13.36
C GLN A 38 9.70 6.53 14.39
N GLN A 39 8.70 5.74 14.01
CA GLN A 39 8.09 4.72 14.85
C GLN A 39 8.85 3.38 14.81
N GLY A 40 9.93 3.28 14.03
CA GLY A 40 10.69 2.04 13.85
C GLY A 40 9.90 0.95 13.10
N ILE A 41 8.88 1.33 12.34
CA ILE A 41 8.12 0.41 11.49
C ILE A 41 8.83 0.30 10.13
N ALA A 42 9.19 -0.92 9.75
CA ALA A 42 9.81 -1.17 8.46
C ALA A 42 8.79 -0.93 7.34
N TRP A 43 9.26 -0.46 6.19
CA TRP A 43 8.44 -0.34 5.01
C TRP A 43 9.19 -0.80 3.76
N GLY A 44 8.44 -1.14 2.72
CA GLY A 44 8.98 -1.50 1.43
C GLY A 44 7.98 -1.23 0.32
N TRP A 45 8.38 -1.53 -0.91
CA TRP A 45 7.54 -1.30 -2.09
C TRP A 45 7.50 -2.52 -3.00
N LEU A 46 6.38 -2.64 -3.71
CA LEU A 46 6.08 -3.70 -4.66
C LEU A 46 5.70 -3.06 -6.00
N SER A 47 6.20 -3.61 -7.09
CA SER A 47 5.93 -3.17 -8.45
C SER A 47 5.78 -4.39 -9.36
N ASP A 48 4.80 -4.39 -10.26
CA ASP A 48 4.69 -5.36 -11.35
C ASP A 48 5.30 -4.85 -12.67
N GLN A 49 5.77 -3.59 -12.69
CA GLN A 49 6.46 -2.98 -13.83
C GLN A 49 7.96 -2.80 -13.57
N PRO A 50 8.84 -3.18 -14.50
CA PRO A 50 10.21 -2.65 -14.56
C PRO A 50 10.21 -1.24 -15.18
N GLY A 51 10.97 -0.28 -14.65
CA GLY A 51 11.09 1.02 -15.33
C GLY A 51 11.87 2.13 -14.60
N VAL A 52 12.25 3.14 -15.40
CA VAL A 52 13.03 4.33 -14.98
C VAL A 52 12.26 5.22 -14.01
N GLN A 53 10.93 5.30 -14.12
CA GLN A 53 10.11 6.13 -13.22
C GLN A 53 10.18 5.64 -11.77
N SER A 54 10.25 4.32 -11.57
CA SER A 54 10.51 3.71 -10.27
C SER A 54 11.85 4.18 -9.71
N LEU A 55 12.90 4.24 -10.54
CA LEU A 55 14.24 4.68 -10.10
C LEU A 55 14.24 6.14 -9.63
N ALA A 56 13.67 7.06 -10.41
CA ALA A 56 13.65 8.48 -10.05
C ALA A 56 12.87 8.76 -8.74
N LEU A 57 11.75 8.07 -8.51
CA LEU A 57 11.00 8.15 -7.27
C LEU A 57 11.84 7.63 -6.08
N LEU A 58 12.50 6.49 -6.25
CA LEU A 58 13.33 5.89 -5.20
C LEU A 58 14.54 6.77 -4.86
N GLU A 59 15.18 7.39 -5.86
CA GLU A 59 16.24 8.37 -5.66
C GLU A 59 15.73 9.58 -4.87
N THR A 60 14.55 10.09 -5.21
CA THR A 60 13.92 11.21 -4.49
C THR A 60 13.65 10.83 -3.03
N LEU A 61 13.11 9.64 -2.76
CA LEU A 61 12.88 9.16 -1.40
C LEU A 61 14.21 9.02 -0.63
N ALA A 62 15.24 8.46 -1.26
CA ALA A 62 16.57 8.31 -0.67
C ALA A 62 17.21 9.65 -0.30
N GLN A 63 17.11 10.67 -1.17
CA GLN A 63 17.58 12.04 -0.89
C GLN A 63 16.88 12.68 0.31
N ASN A 64 15.65 12.27 0.60
CA ASN A 64 14.89 12.69 1.78
C ASN A 64 15.18 11.81 3.02
N GLY A 65 16.19 10.94 2.97
CA GLY A 65 16.56 10.05 4.07
C GLY A 65 15.56 8.90 4.32
N LEU A 66 14.68 8.63 3.37
CA LEU A 66 13.70 7.55 3.42
C LEU A 66 14.24 6.32 2.70
N GLN A 67 14.59 5.30 3.46
CA GLN A 67 15.19 4.07 2.93
C GLN A 67 14.22 2.89 3.13
N PRO A 68 13.74 2.26 2.04
CA PRO A 68 12.93 1.06 2.17
C PRO A 68 13.76 -0.11 2.68
N ARG A 69 13.13 -0.96 3.49
CA ARG A 69 13.66 -2.23 3.96
C ARG A 69 13.51 -3.36 2.93
N ALA A 70 12.57 -3.21 1.99
CA ALA A 70 12.35 -4.12 0.87
C ALA A 70 11.95 -3.36 -0.39
N GLY A 71 12.38 -3.85 -1.54
CA GLY A 71 12.04 -3.29 -2.85
C GLY A 71 11.98 -4.39 -3.89
N VAL A 72 10.77 -4.68 -4.38
CA VAL A 72 10.54 -5.75 -5.35
C VAL A 72 9.92 -5.20 -6.62
N ALA A 73 10.73 -5.12 -7.66
CA ALA A 73 10.24 -5.05 -9.04
C ALA A 73 10.07 -6.49 -9.53
N GLY A 74 8.84 -7.00 -9.42
CA GLY A 74 8.54 -8.40 -9.70
C GLY A 74 8.73 -8.75 -11.16
N THR A 75 9.32 -9.90 -11.42
CA THR A 75 9.34 -10.53 -12.76
C THR A 75 8.08 -11.38 -12.99
N VAL A 76 7.40 -11.78 -11.91
CA VAL A 76 6.13 -12.50 -11.94
C VAL A 76 5.00 -11.50 -11.73
N ALA A 77 4.05 -11.48 -12.65
CA ALA A 77 2.89 -10.61 -12.56
C ALA A 77 1.98 -10.98 -11.37
N TRP A 78 1.36 -9.96 -10.78
CA TRP A 78 0.23 -10.16 -9.87
C TRP A 78 -0.92 -10.85 -10.64
N PRO A 79 -1.67 -11.77 -10.01
CA PRO A 79 -1.88 -11.89 -8.56
C PRO A 79 -1.04 -12.98 -7.88
N ALA A 80 0.04 -13.46 -8.49
CA ALA A 80 0.88 -14.45 -7.84
C ALA A 80 1.58 -13.87 -6.59
N PRO A 81 1.66 -14.60 -5.46
CA PRO A 81 2.14 -14.09 -4.18
C PRO A 81 3.67 -13.84 -4.11
N HIS A 82 4.41 -14.15 -5.18
CA HIS A 82 5.86 -14.15 -5.22
C HIS A 82 6.47 -12.81 -4.80
N SER A 83 5.95 -11.68 -5.30
CA SER A 83 6.49 -10.36 -4.94
C SER A 83 6.34 -10.06 -3.45
N CYS A 84 5.21 -10.48 -2.85
CA CYS A 84 4.97 -10.33 -1.42
C CYS A 84 5.95 -11.17 -0.59
N TRP A 85 6.15 -12.44 -0.96
CA TRP A 85 7.12 -13.31 -0.27
C TRP A 85 8.56 -12.84 -0.43
N GLN A 86 8.94 -12.37 -1.61
CA GLN A 86 10.27 -11.80 -1.84
C GLN A 86 10.49 -10.56 -0.97
N ALA A 87 9.49 -9.69 -0.83
CA ALA A 87 9.59 -8.52 0.02
C ALA A 87 9.69 -8.87 1.51
N LEU A 88 8.93 -9.88 1.98
CA LEU A 88 9.06 -10.40 3.34
C LEU A 88 10.48 -10.91 3.62
N GLN A 89 11.06 -11.66 2.68
CA GLN A 89 12.43 -12.16 2.82
C GLN A 89 13.47 -11.04 2.81
N GLN A 90 13.40 -10.11 1.86
CA GLN A 90 14.31 -8.95 1.82
C GLN A 90 14.21 -8.12 3.10
N ALA A 91 12.99 -7.97 3.63
CA ALA A 91 12.78 -7.19 4.84
C ALA A 91 13.19 -7.93 6.13
N GLN A 92 13.46 -9.24 6.03
CA GLN A 92 13.65 -10.15 7.16
C GLN A 92 12.44 -10.10 8.12
N ALA A 93 11.24 -10.12 7.55
CA ALA A 93 10.00 -10.02 8.32
C ALA A 93 9.83 -11.24 9.24
N GLU A 94 9.63 -11.01 10.53
CA GLU A 94 9.42 -12.07 11.52
C GLU A 94 8.01 -12.68 11.45
N SER A 95 7.06 -11.97 10.83
CA SER A 95 5.66 -12.38 10.80
C SER A 95 4.89 -11.86 9.59
N CYS A 96 4.29 -12.77 8.82
CA CYS A 96 3.32 -12.43 7.78
C CYS A 96 2.10 -11.72 8.38
N ARG A 97 1.68 -12.17 9.57
CA ARG A 97 0.52 -11.63 10.31
C ARG A 97 0.69 -10.16 10.71
N GLN A 98 1.93 -9.70 10.91
CA GLN A 98 2.24 -8.31 11.23
C GLN A 98 2.67 -7.50 10.00
N THR A 99 2.41 -8.02 8.80
CA THR A 99 2.70 -7.31 7.55
C THR A 99 1.41 -6.80 6.94
N LEU A 100 1.43 -5.53 6.56
CA LEU A 100 0.33 -4.82 5.92
C LEU A 100 0.70 -4.43 4.49
N VAL A 101 -0.18 -4.68 3.53
CA VAL A 101 -0.06 -4.21 2.15
C VAL A 101 -1.03 -3.05 1.93
N ILE A 102 -0.53 -1.92 1.40
CA ILE A 102 -1.35 -0.81 0.92
C ILE A 102 -1.35 -0.86 -0.60
N SER A 103 -2.52 -1.07 -1.19
CA SER A 103 -2.66 -1.39 -2.61
C SER A 103 -3.69 -0.49 -3.27
N ALA A 104 -3.37 0.08 -4.43
CA ALA A 104 -4.37 0.72 -5.28
C ALA A 104 -4.70 -0.17 -6.52
N THR A 105 -4.07 -1.34 -6.60
CA THR A 105 -4.23 -2.31 -7.70
C THR A 105 -4.92 -3.59 -7.18
N PRO A 106 -6.15 -3.91 -7.62
CA PRO A 106 -6.85 -5.12 -7.14
C PRO A 106 -6.08 -6.43 -7.31
N LEU A 107 -5.25 -6.56 -8.35
CA LEU A 107 -4.38 -7.74 -8.53
C LEU A 107 -3.34 -7.88 -7.41
N LEU A 108 -2.76 -6.77 -6.94
CA LEU A 108 -1.87 -6.80 -5.78
C LEU A 108 -2.63 -7.12 -4.49
N SER A 109 -3.88 -6.67 -4.35
CA SER A 109 -4.73 -7.05 -3.22
C SER A 109 -4.94 -8.57 -3.18
N GLN A 110 -5.18 -9.19 -4.34
CA GLN A 110 -5.30 -10.63 -4.46
C GLN A 110 -3.97 -11.35 -4.18
N SER A 111 -2.84 -10.79 -4.61
CA SER A 111 -1.49 -11.29 -4.27
C SER A 111 -1.23 -11.25 -2.77
N ALA A 112 -1.59 -10.16 -2.09
CA ALA A 112 -1.46 -10.03 -0.64
C ALA A 112 -2.27 -11.10 0.10
N ARG A 113 -3.52 -11.33 -0.32
CA ARG A 113 -4.37 -12.41 0.20
C ARG A 113 -3.75 -13.79 -0.02
N ALA A 114 -3.25 -14.06 -1.23
CA ALA A 114 -2.59 -15.32 -1.55
C ALA A 114 -1.29 -15.52 -0.74
N ALA A 115 -0.65 -14.44 -0.33
CA ALA A 115 0.55 -14.45 0.51
C ALA A 115 0.25 -14.51 2.02
N GLY A 116 -1.03 -14.45 2.44
CA GLY A 116 -1.43 -14.43 3.85
C GLY A 116 -1.09 -13.12 4.57
N LEU A 117 -1.28 -11.98 3.90
CA LEU A 117 -0.97 -10.64 4.42
C LEU A 117 -2.23 -9.79 4.53
N TRP A 118 -2.23 -8.89 5.52
CA TRP A 118 -3.28 -7.87 5.62
C TRP A 118 -3.21 -6.92 4.42
N CYS A 119 -4.36 -6.43 3.98
CA CYS A 119 -4.48 -5.57 2.80
C CYS A 119 -5.45 -4.43 3.09
N ILE A 120 -5.02 -3.19 2.82
CA ILE A 120 -5.90 -2.03 2.69
C ILE A 120 -5.86 -1.55 1.24
N GLY A 121 -7.03 -1.50 0.61
CA GLY A 121 -7.23 -1.01 -0.75
C GLY A 121 -7.40 0.50 -0.77
N LEU A 122 -6.88 1.18 -1.79
CA LEU A 122 -7.17 2.59 -2.06
C LEU A 122 -8.15 2.69 -3.23
N ALA A 123 -9.35 3.21 -2.98
CA ALA A 123 -10.38 3.39 -4.01
C ALA A 123 -10.03 4.53 -4.99
N ARG A 124 -9.09 5.41 -4.64
CA ARG A 124 -8.52 6.40 -5.56
C ARG A 124 -7.09 6.00 -5.92
N HIS A 125 -6.91 5.54 -7.16
CA HIS A 125 -5.61 5.22 -7.73
C HIS A 125 -4.92 6.50 -8.23
N ALA A 126 -3.70 6.79 -7.77
CA ALA A 126 -3.00 8.03 -8.13
C ALA A 126 -2.77 8.13 -9.65
N GLN A 127 -2.40 7.05 -10.34
CA GLN A 127 -2.01 7.09 -11.76
C GLN A 127 -3.13 6.84 -12.78
N ALA A 128 -4.26 6.28 -12.38
CA ALA A 128 -5.21 5.71 -13.35
C ALA A 128 -6.00 6.81 -14.05
N ASP A 129 -6.04 8.02 -13.48
CA ASP A 129 -6.85 9.08 -13.99
C ASP A 129 -6.13 10.42 -13.93
N ARG A 130 -5.27 10.68 -14.90
CA ARG A 130 -4.80 12.05 -15.22
C ARG A 130 -5.97 13.04 -15.40
N HIS A 131 -7.17 12.51 -15.65
CA HIS A 131 -8.42 13.24 -15.82
C HIS A 131 -9.34 13.20 -14.58
N TRP A 132 -8.91 12.64 -13.45
CA TRP A 132 -9.76 12.49 -12.25
C TRP A 132 -10.43 13.80 -11.85
N LEU A 133 -9.63 14.87 -11.75
CA LEU A 133 -10.09 16.21 -11.39
C LEU A 133 -11.00 16.85 -12.45
N SER A 134 -10.94 16.37 -13.70
CA SER A 134 -11.81 16.83 -14.79
C SER A 134 -13.14 16.07 -14.91
N LEU A 135 -13.30 14.97 -14.16
CA LEU A 135 -14.58 14.26 -14.09
C LEU A 135 -15.59 15.04 -13.25
N ASP A 136 -16.86 14.92 -13.60
CA ASP A 136 -17.94 15.34 -12.72
C ASP A 136 -18.00 14.47 -11.44
N LYS A 137 -18.70 14.97 -10.42
CA LYS A 137 -18.79 14.31 -9.11
C LYS A 137 -19.41 12.92 -9.19
N GLN A 138 -20.33 12.69 -10.14
CA GLN A 138 -21.00 11.40 -10.30
C GLN A 138 -20.02 10.35 -10.82
N ARG A 139 -19.27 10.67 -11.89
CA ARG A 139 -18.26 9.77 -12.46
C ARG A 139 -17.13 9.48 -11.47
N GLN A 140 -16.71 10.47 -10.68
CA GLN A 140 -15.75 10.23 -9.60
C GLN A 140 -16.34 9.24 -8.57
N HIS A 141 -17.60 9.43 -8.16
CA HIS A 141 -18.26 8.51 -7.23
C HIS A 141 -18.41 7.10 -7.77
N ASP A 142 -18.83 6.96 -9.04
CA ASP A 142 -18.98 5.66 -9.69
C ASP A 142 -17.64 4.92 -9.77
N ARG A 143 -16.57 5.62 -10.14
CA ARG A 143 -15.21 5.04 -10.20
C ARG A 143 -14.69 4.64 -8.83
N ARG A 144 -14.88 5.47 -7.79
CA ARG A 144 -14.51 5.09 -6.41
C ARG A 144 -15.29 3.85 -5.96
N SER A 145 -16.57 3.79 -6.25
CA SER A 145 -17.44 2.66 -5.88
C SER A 145 -17.00 1.39 -6.58
N GLN A 146 -16.70 1.47 -7.88
CA GLN A 146 -16.19 0.33 -8.66
C GLN A 146 -14.84 -0.16 -8.14
N ALA A 147 -13.90 0.75 -7.86
CA ALA A 147 -12.60 0.40 -7.29
C ALA A 147 -12.76 -0.26 -5.90
N THR A 148 -13.65 0.27 -5.06
CA THR A 148 -13.96 -0.29 -3.75
C THR A 148 -14.45 -1.72 -3.85
N LEU A 149 -15.44 -1.96 -4.72
CA LEU A 149 -15.97 -3.31 -4.97
C LEU A 149 -14.88 -4.24 -5.52
N ALA A 150 -14.02 -3.77 -6.42
CA ALA A 150 -12.93 -4.57 -6.97
C ALA A 150 -11.90 -5.00 -5.91
N HIS A 151 -11.53 -4.10 -4.99
CA HIS A 151 -10.63 -4.44 -3.88
C HIS A 151 -11.24 -5.44 -2.90
N TYR A 152 -12.51 -5.27 -2.53
CA TYR A 152 -13.18 -6.26 -1.69
C TYR A 152 -13.35 -7.61 -2.40
N ALA A 153 -13.68 -7.63 -3.69
CA ALA A 153 -13.75 -8.84 -4.49
C ALA A 153 -12.38 -9.56 -4.61
N ALA A 154 -11.28 -8.79 -4.60
CA ALA A 154 -9.91 -9.33 -4.52
C ALA A 154 -9.53 -9.85 -3.12
N GLY A 155 -10.38 -9.64 -2.12
CA GLY A 155 -10.22 -10.10 -0.74
C GLY A 155 -9.36 -9.18 0.14
N CYS A 156 -9.39 -7.87 -0.14
CA CYS A 156 -8.75 -6.89 0.72
C CYS A 156 -9.55 -6.71 2.03
N HIS A 157 -8.86 -6.44 3.14
CA HIS A 157 -9.44 -6.48 4.50
C HIS A 157 -10.15 -5.20 4.90
N SER A 158 -9.74 -4.09 4.29
CA SER A 158 -10.41 -2.79 4.34
C SER A 158 -10.14 -2.04 3.04
N VAL A 159 -10.96 -1.04 2.74
CA VAL A 159 -10.76 -0.11 1.64
C VAL A 159 -10.99 1.31 2.15
N VAL A 160 -10.08 2.22 1.80
CA VAL A 160 -10.21 3.65 2.07
C VAL A 160 -10.11 4.42 0.76
N GLU A 161 -10.51 5.70 0.74
CA GLU A 161 -10.43 6.48 -0.49
C GLU A 161 -8.99 6.80 -0.87
N GLN A 162 -8.19 7.29 0.08
CA GLN A 162 -6.83 7.80 -0.12
C GLN A 162 -5.98 7.53 1.12
N LEU A 163 -4.66 7.71 0.99
CA LEU A 163 -3.70 7.49 2.09
C LEU A 163 -4.03 8.27 3.37
N ALA A 164 -4.59 9.47 3.25
CA ALA A 164 -4.96 10.30 4.41
C ALA A 164 -6.05 9.65 5.29
N ASP A 165 -6.84 8.72 4.75
CA ASP A 165 -7.97 8.08 5.43
C ASP A 165 -7.58 6.74 6.10
N LEU A 166 -6.30 6.36 6.04
CA LEU A 166 -5.78 5.14 6.66
C LEU A 166 -6.02 5.02 8.19
N PRO A 167 -5.93 6.08 9.02
CA PRO A 167 -5.95 5.94 10.48
C PRO A 167 -7.12 5.12 11.03
N GLY A 168 -8.34 5.33 10.50
CA GLY A 168 -9.52 4.59 10.94
C GLY A 168 -9.43 3.08 10.63
N SER A 169 -9.03 2.74 9.41
CA SER A 169 -8.87 1.34 9.00
C SER A 169 -7.73 0.64 9.74
N LEU A 170 -6.62 1.33 9.98
CA LEU A 170 -5.49 0.77 10.73
C LEU A 170 -5.88 0.42 12.16
N HIS A 171 -6.68 1.27 12.79
CA HIS A 171 -7.18 1.02 14.14
C HIS A 171 -8.09 -0.21 14.18
N ASP A 172 -9.01 -0.35 13.21
CA ASP A 172 -9.87 -1.53 13.09
C ASP A 172 -9.07 -2.83 12.90
N LEU A 173 -8.14 -2.84 11.92
CA LEU A 173 -7.30 -4.01 11.67
C LEU A 173 -6.43 -4.37 12.88
N ALA A 174 -5.93 -3.37 13.62
CA ALA A 174 -5.17 -3.61 14.84
C ALA A 174 -6.02 -4.29 15.93
N GLN A 175 -7.28 -3.87 16.11
CA GLN A 175 -8.21 -4.51 17.05
C GLN A 175 -8.54 -5.95 16.63
N ARG A 176 -8.82 -6.17 15.35
CA ARG A 176 -9.07 -7.50 14.77
C ARG A 176 -7.90 -8.45 15.04
N LEU A 177 -6.68 -7.97 14.81
CA LEU A 177 -5.47 -8.71 15.13
C LEU A 177 -5.35 -9.02 16.63
N GLN A 178 -5.64 -8.07 17.52
CA GLN A 178 -5.61 -8.31 18.98
C GLN A 178 -6.64 -9.36 19.41
N ARG A 179 -7.78 -9.46 18.71
CA ARG A 179 -8.82 -10.47 18.95
C ARG A 179 -8.48 -11.85 18.36
N GLY A 180 -7.32 -12.00 17.72
CA GLY A 180 -6.86 -13.28 17.18
C GLY A 180 -7.18 -13.50 15.70
N GLU A 181 -7.79 -12.53 15.02
CA GLU A 181 -8.02 -12.61 13.58
C GLU A 181 -6.69 -12.73 12.81
N GLN A 182 -6.75 -13.42 11.67
CA GLN A 182 -5.64 -13.65 10.75
C GLN A 182 -6.03 -13.08 9.37
N PRO A 183 -5.03 -12.73 8.54
CA PRO A 183 -5.26 -12.45 7.13
C PRO A 183 -5.93 -13.59 6.34
#